data_AF-E4T2Q8-F1
#
_entry.id   AF-E4T2Q8-F1
#
_cell.length_a   1.000
_cell.length_b   1.000
_cell.length_c   1.000
_cell.angle_alpha   90.00
_cell.angle_beta   90.00
_cell.angle_gamma   90.00
#
_symmetry.space_group_name_H-M   'P 1'
#
loop_
_entity.id
_entity.type
_entity.pdbx_description
1 polymer ?
#
loop_
_entity_poly.entity_id
_entity_poly.type
_entity_poly.pdbx_seq_one_letter_code
_entity_poly.pdbx_strand_id
1 'polypeptide(L)'
;MKKTILSILFCLGFIFLSAQDIPEHISYTRIYDYLDELATDNIIELNSVAKPYSRTFIAEKLLQAQSKKDKLNKRQRDELRFFLNEYALEQDKLPSTSLTISRNENLTFAGIQPGLSYRDSLFRVKITPLLGMHITRNSNGSITKRWYGAEFQAMFGEHLSVYGSLRDISVDGPLLARPGYLNDFPGYEYKESASGGDFSDSRGGIKYAWKWGSIGLVKDNVMWGDNYHGSNILSGRAPSFPMLTLHLKPTKWFEMQYFHGWLVSDIIDSTRYYMDNLGAKHYRMKNKFIAANMFTFTPVEKLNLSIGNSIIYAEDNVQLGYFIPIAFYKSIDHTLTKGLNLENQNSQVFLNFSSRNIKHLHLFTSVYADEISWGRFAPKSEQRNPISYKIGADVSNFPIENLSVIAEFTNTNIINYKHSIPALTWASNGYNLGNYLGDNSKETYLAMRYKPVRGLDLNLSYVNAKHGNEYNYVRDGHAVDKIISQPSLGDITWSNKTLTFNAQYEIFSHAYAIVNVAYSNIQGYNVTSTPIVGEVRKTAQGYLDLFTPDFLQGKNTTVTIGFSLGF
;
A
#
# COMPACT_ATOMS: atom_id res chain seq x y z
N MET A 1 -12.55 48.96 48.90
CA MET A 1 -13.58 48.44 47.96
C MET A 1 -12.88 47.74 46.79
N LYS A 2 -13.20 46.44 46.64
CA LYS A 2 -13.00 45.50 45.51
C LYS A 2 -11.79 45.67 44.57
N LYS A 3 -10.82 44.79 44.80
CA LYS A 3 -9.98 44.14 43.78
C LYS A 3 -10.86 43.26 42.89
N THR A 4 -10.67 43.32 41.56
CA THR A 4 -10.89 42.14 40.70
C THR A 4 -9.88 42.16 39.55
N ILE A 5 -8.91 41.26 39.66
CA ILE A 5 -8.06 40.77 38.57
C ILE A 5 -8.88 39.73 37.80
N LEU A 6 -8.91 39.80 36.47
CA LEU A 6 -9.31 38.65 35.65
C LEU A 6 -8.35 38.51 34.47
N SER A 7 -7.25 37.81 34.72
CA SER A 7 -6.41 37.21 33.69
C SER A 7 -7.19 36.07 33.04
N ILE A 8 -7.57 36.22 31.77
CA ILE A 8 -8.01 35.11 30.93
C ILE A 8 -6.76 34.40 30.44
N LEU A 9 -6.32 33.41 31.23
CA LEU A 9 -5.31 32.45 30.82
C LEU A 9 -6.02 31.36 29.99
N PHE A 10 -5.99 31.50 28.66
CA PHE A 10 -6.38 30.41 27.77
C PHE A 10 -5.24 29.39 27.77
N CYS A 11 -5.24 28.47 28.74
CA CYS A 11 -4.40 27.28 28.73
C CYS A 11 -4.87 26.35 27.60
N LEU A 12 -4.48 26.65 26.36
CA LEU A 12 -4.25 25.62 25.36
C LEU A 12 -3.04 24.82 25.86
N GLY A 13 -3.31 23.73 26.56
CA GLY A 13 -2.30 22.71 26.81
C GLY A 13 -1.85 22.17 25.46
N PHE A 14 -0.78 22.76 24.91
CA PHE A 14 -0.02 22.12 23.85
C PHE A 14 0.63 20.88 24.49
N ILE A 15 -0.02 19.74 24.32
CA ILE A 15 0.63 18.45 24.50
C ILE A 15 1.72 18.44 23.42
N PHE A 16 2.97 18.71 23.82
CA PHE A 16 4.11 18.52 22.95
C PHE A 16 4.24 17.01 22.73
N LEU A 17 3.66 16.52 21.63
CA LEU A 17 4.00 15.20 21.14
C LEU A 17 5.46 15.25 20.72
N SER A 18 6.23 14.28 21.23
CA SER A 18 7.60 14.10 20.79
C SER A 18 7.63 13.71 19.31
N ALA A 19 8.70 14.07 18.61
CA ALA A 19 8.75 14.02 17.17
C ALA A 19 9.04 12.63 16.60
N GLN A 20 9.02 11.54 17.38
CA GLN A 20 9.42 10.22 16.88
C GLN A 20 8.51 9.74 15.76
N ASP A 21 9.08 8.92 14.88
CA ASP A 21 8.39 8.43 13.70
C ASP A 21 8.48 6.91 13.65
N ILE A 22 7.36 6.24 13.92
CA ILE A 22 7.20 4.81 13.70
C ILE A 22 6.07 4.66 12.67
N PRO A 23 6.29 4.03 11.51
CA PRO A 23 5.23 3.86 10.55
C PRO A 23 4.19 2.85 11.04
N GLU A 24 2.92 3.20 10.90
CA GLU A 24 1.81 2.27 11.09
C GLU A 24 1.64 1.47 9.80
N HIS A 25 1.77 0.15 9.85
CA HIS A 25 1.78 -0.61 8.60
C HIS A 25 0.43 -0.53 7.87
N ILE A 26 0.48 -0.50 6.53
CA ILE A 26 -0.68 -0.33 5.65
C ILE A 26 -1.75 -1.42 5.79
N SER A 27 -1.44 -2.56 6.43
CA SER A 27 -2.43 -3.60 6.71
C SER A 27 -3.32 -3.30 7.92
N TYR A 28 -3.04 -2.27 8.74
CA TYR A 28 -3.99 -1.84 9.79
C TYR A 28 -5.11 -0.98 9.18
N THR A 29 -5.87 -1.56 8.26
CA THR A 29 -6.84 -0.80 7.44
C THR A 29 -7.85 -0.01 8.28
N ARG A 30 -8.28 -0.52 9.45
CA ARG A 30 -9.28 0.15 10.30
C ARG A 30 -8.90 1.55 10.75
N ILE A 31 -7.63 1.79 11.12
CA ILE A 31 -7.22 3.15 11.53
C ILE A 31 -7.17 4.10 10.33
N TYR A 32 -6.69 3.62 9.18
CA TYR A 32 -6.68 4.40 7.94
C TYR A 32 -8.11 4.77 7.52
N ASP A 33 -9.00 3.78 7.49
CA ASP A 33 -10.42 3.97 7.17
C ASP A 33 -11.11 4.94 8.13
N TYR A 34 -10.77 4.91 9.43
CA TYR A 34 -11.33 5.81 10.41
C TYR A 34 -10.82 7.25 10.22
N LEU A 35 -9.54 7.44 9.93
CA LEU A 35 -9.00 8.78 9.62
C LEU A 35 -9.57 9.33 8.32
N ASP A 36 -9.72 8.51 7.29
CA ASP A 36 -10.35 8.90 6.02
C ASP A 36 -11.80 9.33 6.25
N GLU A 37 -12.58 8.56 7.03
CA GLU A 37 -13.96 8.90 7.41
C GLU A 37 -14.03 10.25 8.14
N LEU A 38 -13.18 10.48 9.15
CA LEU A 38 -13.13 11.74 9.89
C LEU A 38 -12.72 12.93 9.01
N ALA A 39 -11.83 12.71 8.05
CA ALA A 39 -11.42 13.74 7.10
C ALA A 39 -12.57 14.08 6.14
N THR A 40 -13.27 13.08 5.62
CA THR A 40 -14.43 13.23 4.73
C THR A 40 -15.58 13.97 5.43
N ASP A 41 -15.78 13.74 6.72
CA ASP A 41 -16.75 14.46 7.56
C ASP A 41 -16.30 15.88 7.99
N ASN A 42 -15.15 16.36 7.50
CA ASN A 42 -14.57 17.66 7.83
C ASN A 42 -14.19 17.83 9.32
N ILE A 43 -13.89 16.73 10.02
CA ILE A 43 -13.43 16.76 11.41
C ILE A 43 -11.94 17.05 11.47
N ILE A 44 -11.15 16.38 10.63
CA ILE A 44 -9.70 16.55 10.55
C ILE A 44 -9.26 16.90 9.13
N GLU A 45 -8.00 17.30 8.99
CA GLU A 45 -7.35 17.42 7.68
C GLU A 45 -6.41 16.24 7.48
N LEU A 46 -6.43 15.67 6.28
CA LEU A 46 -5.64 14.50 5.94
C LEU A 46 -5.07 14.65 4.52
N ASN A 47 -3.79 14.33 4.38
CA ASN A 47 -3.16 14.07 3.08
C ASN A 47 -3.01 12.56 2.95
N SER A 48 -3.76 11.94 2.05
CA SER A 48 -3.88 10.49 1.92
C SER A 48 -3.09 9.87 0.78
N VAL A 49 -2.32 10.69 0.04
CA VAL A 49 -1.57 10.27 -1.14
C VAL A 49 -0.47 9.25 -0.83
N ALA A 50 0.12 9.25 0.37
CA ALA A 50 1.27 8.42 0.69
C ALA A 50 1.12 7.77 2.07
N LYS A 51 1.26 6.45 2.11
CA LYS A 51 1.24 5.60 3.30
C LYS A 51 2.53 4.75 3.33
N PRO A 52 3.02 4.33 4.51
CA PRO A 52 2.37 4.41 5.83
C PRO A 52 2.39 5.80 6.47
N TYR A 53 1.42 6.08 7.35
CA TYR A 53 1.47 7.23 8.25
C TYR A 53 2.31 6.92 9.47
N SER A 54 2.95 7.93 10.07
CA SER A 54 3.57 7.75 11.37
C SER A 54 2.52 7.60 12.48
N ARG A 55 2.79 6.76 13.48
CA ARG A 55 1.95 6.59 14.66
C ARG A 55 1.74 7.90 15.41
N THR A 56 2.77 8.75 15.47
CA THR A 56 2.68 10.10 16.04
C THR A 56 1.71 10.98 15.26
N PHE A 57 1.78 10.98 13.92
CA PHE A 57 0.83 11.71 13.08
C PHE A 57 -0.61 11.20 13.28
N ILE A 58 -0.80 9.89 13.39
CA ILE A 58 -2.10 9.31 13.70
C ILE A 58 -2.61 9.83 15.06
N ALA A 59 -1.77 9.78 16.10
CA ALA A 59 -2.12 10.30 17.42
C ALA A 59 -2.50 11.79 17.38
N GLU A 60 -1.78 12.62 16.63
CA GLU A 60 -2.13 14.03 16.40
C GLU A 60 -3.52 14.19 15.79
N LYS A 61 -3.86 13.39 14.77
CA LYS A 61 -5.19 13.43 14.13
C LYS A 61 -6.29 12.97 15.06
N LEU A 62 -6.04 11.94 15.87
CA LEU A 62 -7.00 11.49 16.88
C LEU A 62 -7.23 12.58 17.95
N LEU A 63 -6.17 13.24 18.43
CA LEU A 63 -6.30 14.36 19.37
C LEU A 63 -7.03 15.56 18.74
N GLN A 64 -6.79 15.84 17.45
CA GLN A 64 -7.55 16.84 16.70
C GLN A 64 -9.05 16.49 16.67
N ALA A 65 -9.41 15.23 16.40
CA ALA A 65 -10.79 14.76 16.45
C ALA A 65 -11.38 14.84 17.87
N GLN A 66 -10.59 14.54 18.89
CA GLN A 66 -10.98 14.63 20.30
C GLN A 66 -11.36 16.05 20.72
N SER A 67 -10.69 17.07 20.18
CA SER A 67 -11.04 18.48 20.39
C SER A 67 -12.40 18.86 19.78
N LYS A 68 -12.89 18.07 18.83
CA LYS A 68 -14.17 18.25 18.12
C LYS A 68 -15.16 17.13 18.40
N LYS A 69 -15.05 16.47 19.57
CA LYS A 69 -15.86 15.30 19.96
C LYS A 69 -17.37 15.49 19.82
N ASP A 70 -17.87 16.72 19.92
CA ASP A 70 -19.31 17.02 19.86
C ASP A 70 -19.85 16.95 18.43
N LYS A 71 -18.97 16.92 17.42
CA LYS A 71 -19.32 16.65 16.02
C LYS A 71 -19.33 15.16 15.66
N LEU A 72 -18.86 14.31 16.57
CA LEU A 72 -18.75 12.88 16.36
C LEU A 72 -20.03 12.18 16.84
N ASN A 73 -20.53 11.23 16.05
CA ASN A 73 -21.61 10.38 16.49
C ASN A 73 -21.14 9.40 17.61
N LYS A 74 -22.07 8.65 18.21
CA LYS A 74 -21.75 7.74 19.32
C LYS A 74 -20.65 6.74 18.94
N ARG A 75 -20.79 6.09 17.78
CA ARG A 75 -19.87 5.05 17.31
C ARG A 75 -18.48 5.62 17.02
N GLN A 76 -18.39 6.79 16.38
CA GLN A 76 -17.13 7.51 16.17
C GLN A 76 -16.44 7.85 17.50
N ARG A 77 -17.18 8.33 18.51
CA ARG A 77 -16.58 8.62 19.83
C ARG A 77 -16.02 7.37 20.53
N ASP A 78 -16.69 6.24 20.37
CA ASP A 78 -16.22 4.97 20.92
C ASP A 78 -14.99 4.46 20.16
N GLU A 79 -14.93 4.61 18.84
CA GLU A 79 -13.73 4.33 18.04
C GLU A 79 -12.57 5.28 18.37
N LEU A 80 -12.85 6.56 18.55
CA LEU A 80 -11.85 7.53 18.98
C LEU A 80 -11.22 7.14 20.31
N ARG A 81 -12.04 6.77 21.30
CA ARG A 81 -11.55 6.33 22.61
C ARG A 81 -10.70 5.07 22.48
N PHE A 82 -11.11 4.14 21.63
CA PHE A 82 -10.37 2.91 21.34
C PHE A 82 -8.99 3.20 20.74
N PHE A 83 -8.93 3.99 19.68
CA PHE A 83 -7.65 4.31 19.03
C PHE A 83 -6.76 5.19 19.90
N LEU A 84 -7.29 6.17 20.63
CA LEU A 84 -6.49 6.94 21.59
C LEU A 84 -5.84 6.05 22.67
N ASN A 85 -6.43 4.90 22.98
CA ASN A 85 -5.81 3.92 23.87
C ASN A 85 -4.70 3.11 23.18
N GLU A 86 -4.89 2.74 21.91
CA GLU A 86 -3.87 2.05 21.11
C GLU A 86 -2.62 2.91 20.90
N TYR A 87 -2.81 4.21 20.67
CA TYR A 87 -1.76 5.21 20.51
C TYR A 87 -1.38 5.93 21.82
N ALA A 88 -1.52 5.23 22.96
CA ALA A 88 -1.25 5.81 24.27
C ALA A 88 0.22 6.19 24.46
N LEU A 89 1.16 5.36 23.94
CA LEU A 89 2.59 5.63 24.10
C LEU A 89 3.02 6.89 23.37
N GLU A 90 2.46 7.16 22.19
CA GLU A 90 2.70 8.38 21.42
C GLU A 90 2.24 9.61 22.22
N GLN A 91 1.16 9.48 23.00
CA GLN A 91 0.65 10.49 23.94
C GLN A 91 1.38 10.52 25.29
N ASP A 92 2.50 9.82 25.42
CA ASP A 92 3.28 9.70 26.66
C ASP A 92 2.49 9.08 27.83
N LYS A 93 1.65 8.07 27.52
CA LYS A 93 0.82 7.35 28.49
C LYS A 93 0.96 5.85 28.32
N LEU A 94 0.76 5.10 29.40
CA LEU A 94 0.59 3.65 29.31
C LEU A 94 -0.83 3.31 28.85
N PRO A 95 -1.01 2.31 27.97
CA PRO A 95 -2.33 1.88 27.55
C PRO A 95 -3.16 1.38 28.74
N SER A 96 -4.46 1.60 28.68
CA SER A 96 -5.42 1.00 29.60
C SER A 96 -5.94 -0.33 29.04
N THR A 97 -6.14 -1.31 29.91
CA THR A 97 -6.72 -2.62 29.54
C THR A 97 -7.68 -3.08 30.63
N SER A 98 -8.67 -3.87 30.24
CA SER A 98 -9.64 -4.47 31.16
C SER A 98 -9.04 -5.63 31.98
N LEU A 99 -8.02 -6.32 31.44
CA LEU A 99 -7.31 -7.39 32.14
C LEU A 99 -5.81 -7.14 32.10
N THR A 100 -5.26 -6.83 33.28
CA THR A 100 -3.83 -6.61 33.47
C THR A 100 -3.23 -7.79 34.22
N ILE A 101 -2.10 -8.31 33.74
CA ILE A 101 -1.28 -9.30 34.47
C ILE A 101 -0.44 -8.59 35.52
N SER A 102 0.19 -7.48 35.17
CA SER A 102 0.95 -6.62 36.10
C SER A 102 0.93 -5.16 35.63
N ARG A 103 0.80 -4.22 36.58
CA ARG A 103 0.81 -2.78 36.30
C ARG A 103 1.51 -2.02 37.41
N ASN A 104 2.35 -1.07 37.01
CA ASN A 104 2.87 -0.02 37.88
C ASN A 104 2.90 1.31 37.10
N GLU A 105 3.56 2.33 37.64
CA GLU A 105 3.61 3.67 37.03
C GLU A 105 4.30 3.68 35.65
N ASN A 106 5.25 2.77 35.42
CA ASN A 106 6.10 2.73 34.25
C ASN A 106 5.84 1.52 33.34
N LEU A 107 5.03 0.56 33.78
CA LEU A 107 4.83 -0.72 33.08
C LEU A 107 3.36 -1.15 33.09
N THR A 108 2.89 -1.66 31.95
CA THR A 108 1.62 -2.36 31.81
C THR A 108 1.85 -3.64 31.03
N PHE A 109 1.64 -4.78 31.68
CA PHE A 109 1.60 -6.09 31.05
C PHE A 109 0.14 -6.54 30.94
N ALA A 110 -0.41 -6.46 29.73
CA ALA A 110 -1.81 -6.72 29.47
C ALA A 110 -2.07 -8.20 29.16
N GLY A 111 -3.16 -8.75 29.70
CA GLY A 111 -3.66 -10.10 29.38
C GLY A 111 -4.70 -10.09 28.25
N ILE A 112 -5.53 -9.06 28.18
CA ILE A 112 -6.38 -8.74 27.01
C ILE A 112 -5.72 -7.59 26.26
N GLN A 113 -5.63 -7.68 24.92
CA GLN A 113 -4.64 -6.94 24.12
C GLN A 113 -3.24 -7.33 24.58
N PRO A 114 -2.88 -8.62 24.50
CA PRO A 114 -1.63 -9.12 25.07
C PRO A 114 -0.46 -8.29 24.57
N GLY A 115 0.33 -7.80 25.52
CA GLY A 115 1.43 -6.92 25.19
C GLY A 115 2.07 -6.34 26.43
N LEU A 116 3.36 -6.07 26.32
CA LEU A 116 4.15 -5.42 27.34
C LEU A 116 4.42 -4.00 26.90
N SER A 117 3.94 -3.02 27.66
CA SER A 117 4.25 -1.61 27.45
C SER A 117 5.06 -1.08 28.62
N TYR A 118 6.15 -0.37 28.33
CA TYR A 118 6.97 0.32 29.31
C TYR A 118 7.19 1.78 28.89
N ARG A 119 7.30 2.66 29.87
CA ARG A 119 7.55 4.08 29.68
C ARG A 119 8.25 4.68 30.91
N ASP A 120 9.30 5.43 30.67
CA ASP A 120 9.90 6.37 31.61
C ASP A 120 10.18 7.72 30.91
N SER A 121 11.01 8.58 31.52
CA SER A 121 11.36 9.90 30.95
C SER A 121 12.20 9.86 29.68
N LEU A 122 12.89 8.75 29.38
CA LEU A 122 13.82 8.62 28.26
C LEU A 122 13.34 7.58 27.22
N PHE A 123 12.59 6.58 27.65
CA PHE A 123 12.37 5.37 26.88
C PHE A 123 10.91 4.92 26.95
N ARG A 124 10.33 4.66 25.78
CA ARG A 124 9.00 4.05 25.61
C ARG A 124 9.11 2.83 24.74
N VAL A 125 8.52 1.72 25.13
CA VAL A 125 8.52 0.48 24.34
C VAL A 125 7.19 -0.25 24.45
N LYS A 126 6.78 -0.89 23.36
CA LYS A 126 5.68 -1.86 23.33
C LYS A 126 6.15 -3.10 22.59
N ILE A 127 5.84 -4.27 23.14
CA ILE A 127 6.04 -5.58 22.52
C ILE A 127 4.69 -6.28 22.49
N THR A 128 4.29 -6.78 21.32
CA THR A 128 2.99 -7.42 21.11
C THR A 128 3.20 -8.75 20.37
N PRO A 129 2.65 -9.87 20.87
CA PRO A 129 2.69 -11.12 20.15
C PRO A 129 1.75 -11.06 18.94
N LEU A 130 2.08 -11.83 17.92
CA LEU A 130 1.31 -11.96 16.69
C LEU A 130 0.93 -13.42 16.54
N LEU A 131 -0.32 -13.70 16.24
CA LEU A 131 -0.78 -15.05 15.91
C LEU A 131 -2.08 -15.00 15.14
N GLY A 132 -2.32 -15.95 14.26
CA GLY A 132 -3.61 -16.01 13.57
C GLY A 132 -3.76 -17.22 12.70
N MET A 133 -5.02 -17.45 12.31
CA MET A 133 -5.39 -18.55 11.44
C MET A 133 -6.62 -18.15 10.63
N HIS A 134 -6.51 -18.30 9.31
CA HIS A 134 -7.61 -18.20 8.37
C HIS A 134 -7.84 -19.55 7.70
N ILE A 135 -9.09 -19.96 7.61
CA ILE A 135 -9.55 -21.14 6.88
C ILE A 135 -10.42 -20.66 5.73
N THR A 136 -10.00 -20.95 4.50
CA THR A 136 -10.71 -20.60 3.26
C THR A 136 -11.19 -21.88 2.59
N ARG A 137 -12.45 -21.93 2.15
CA ARG A 137 -13.02 -23.10 1.45
C ARG A 137 -13.90 -22.69 0.28
N ASN A 138 -13.90 -23.51 -0.77
CA ASN A 138 -14.85 -23.49 -1.87
C ASN A 138 -15.00 -24.91 -2.47
N SER A 139 -15.60 -25.04 -3.65
CA SER A 139 -15.76 -26.33 -4.35
C SER A 139 -14.44 -26.98 -4.80
N ASN A 140 -13.37 -26.19 -4.93
CA ASN A 140 -12.06 -26.62 -5.43
C ASN A 140 -11.09 -27.01 -4.29
N GLY A 141 -11.50 -26.88 -3.03
CA GLY A 141 -10.74 -27.40 -1.88
C GLY A 141 -10.77 -26.50 -0.65
N SER A 142 -9.70 -26.60 0.14
CA SER A 142 -9.50 -25.80 1.35
C SER A 142 -8.08 -25.26 1.45
N ILE A 143 -7.95 -24.08 2.05
CA ILE A 143 -6.67 -23.46 2.38
C ILE A 143 -6.68 -23.11 3.87
N THR A 144 -5.63 -23.49 4.58
CA THR A 144 -5.37 -23.08 5.96
C THR A 144 -4.12 -22.21 5.99
N LYS A 145 -4.28 -20.92 6.28
CA LYS A 145 -3.18 -19.98 6.48
C LYS A 145 -3.01 -19.72 7.96
N ARG A 146 -1.83 -19.96 8.51
CA ARG A 146 -1.49 -19.73 9.92
C ARG A 146 -0.26 -18.84 10.02
N TRP A 147 -0.19 -18.07 11.10
CA TRP A 147 1.00 -17.31 11.41
C TRP A 147 1.19 -17.14 12.90
N TYR A 148 2.44 -16.90 13.28
CA TYR A 148 2.83 -16.54 14.63
C TYR A 148 4.10 -15.68 14.59
N GLY A 149 4.33 -14.89 15.63
CA GLY A 149 5.47 -13.99 15.70
C GLY A 149 5.33 -12.94 16.78
N ALA A 150 6.03 -11.84 16.61
CA ALA A 150 5.97 -10.69 17.50
C ALA A 150 6.32 -9.39 16.77
N GLU A 151 5.81 -8.29 17.30
CA GLU A 151 6.23 -6.95 16.92
C GLU A 151 6.72 -6.19 18.15
N PHE A 152 7.64 -5.26 17.92
CA PHE A 152 8.09 -4.32 18.91
C PHE A 152 8.22 -2.93 18.31
N GLN A 153 8.02 -1.93 19.17
CA GLN A 153 8.24 -0.53 18.87
C GLN A 153 8.91 0.13 20.06
N ALA A 154 9.91 0.95 19.81
CA ALA A 154 10.72 1.62 20.81
C ALA A 154 10.97 3.07 20.40
N MET A 155 10.83 3.99 21.36
CA MET A 155 11.10 5.42 21.21
C MET A 155 12.10 5.84 22.28
N PHE A 156 13.14 6.55 21.86
CA PHE A 156 14.25 7.02 22.70
C PHE A 156 14.35 8.55 22.64
N GLY A 157 14.33 9.21 23.79
CA GLY A 157 14.33 10.66 23.89
C GLY A 157 13.16 11.26 23.11
N GLU A 158 13.43 12.31 22.31
CA GLU A 158 12.41 13.01 21.52
C GLU A 158 12.40 12.67 20.03
N HIS A 159 13.47 12.05 19.52
CA HIS A 159 13.75 12.01 18.08
C HIS A 159 13.95 10.61 17.49
N LEU A 160 14.47 9.68 18.29
CA LEU A 160 14.90 8.38 17.79
C LEU A 160 13.82 7.33 18.01
N SER A 161 13.55 6.52 17.00
CA SER A 161 12.65 5.38 17.08
C SER A 161 13.21 4.16 16.37
N VAL A 162 12.89 2.99 16.91
CA VAL A 162 13.20 1.68 16.32
C VAL A 162 11.95 0.84 16.37
N TYR A 163 11.69 0.08 15.32
CA TYR A 163 10.56 -0.85 15.28
C TYR A 163 10.93 -2.10 14.51
N GLY A 164 10.21 -3.18 14.78
CA GLY A 164 10.35 -4.42 14.04
C GLY A 164 9.13 -5.33 14.19
N SER A 165 8.86 -6.11 13.15
CA SER A 165 7.82 -7.13 13.13
C SER A 165 8.39 -8.36 12.44
N LEU A 166 8.24 -9.52 13.07
CA LEU A 166 8.61 -10.81 12.49
C LEU A 166 7.40 -11.74 12.57
N ARG A 167 7.07 -12.35 11.44
CA ARG A 167 5.99 -13.33 11.32
C ARG A 167 6.47 -14.52 10.51
N ASP A 168 6.30 -15.70 11.05
CA ASP A 168 6.38 -16.93 10.29
C ASP A 168 4.97 -17.28 9.81
N ILE A 169 4.81 -17.54 8.52
CA ILE A 169 3.52 -17.75 7.87
C ILE A 169 3.57 -19.04 7.09
N SER A 170 2.60 -19.92 7.37
CA SER A 170 2.45 -21.21 6.71
C SER A 170 1.10 -21.26 6.01
N VAL A 171 1.11 -21.68 4.74
CA VAL A 171 -0.07 -21.92 3.92
C VAL A 171 -0.11 -23.40 3.56
N ASP A 172 -1.17 -24.08 4.03
CA ASP A 172 -1.52 -25.44 3.62
C ASP A 172 -2.68 -25.38 2.62
N GLY A 173 -2.47 -25.85 1.40
CA GLY A 173 -3.35 -25.74 0.26
C GLY A 173 -2.81 -24.81 -0.86
N PRO A 174 -3.62 -24.54 -1.90
CA PRO A 174 -3.22 -23.71 -3.03
C PRO A 174 -2.72 -22.30 -2.64
N LEU A 175 -1.63 -21.86 -3.26
CA LEU A 175 -1.08 -20.52 -3.07
C LEU A 175 -1.88 -19.49 -3.86
N LEU A 176 -2.40 -18.47 -3.19
CA LEU A 176 -3.27 -17.46 -3.80
C LEU A 176 -2.52 -16.21 -4.29
N ALA A 177 -1.30 -15.98 -3.83
CA ALA A 177 -0.47 -14.84 -4.21
C ALA A 177 0.72 -15.33 -5.03
N ARG A 178 0.84 -14.84 -6.27
CA ARG A 178 2.02 -15.02 -7.12
C ARG A 178 2.18 -13.79 -8.00
N PRO A 179 3.41 -13.49 -8.49
CA PRO A 179 3.67 -12.34 -9.35
C PRO A 179 2.69 -12.18 -10.52
N GLY A 180 2.37 -13.29 -11.21
CA GLY A 180 1.48 -13.29 -12.38
C GLY A 180 -0.02 -13.24 -12.06
N TYR A 181 -0.44 -13.49 -10.83
CA TYR A 181 -1.87 -13.51 -10.51
C TYR A 181 -2.43 -12.09 -10.40
N LEU A 182 -3.57 -11.86 -11.07
CA LEU A 182 -4.26 -10.57 -11.11
C LEU A 182 -5.23 -10.45 -9.94
N ASN A 183 -4.67 -10.39 -8.73
CA ASN A 183 -5.40 -10.19 -7.47
C ASN A 183 -4.64 -9.27 -6.52
N ASP A 184 -5.33 -8.75 -5.51
CA ASP A 184 -4.84 -7.79 -4.53
C ASP A 184 -4.25 -8.46 -3.26
N PHE A 185 -4.04 -9.77 -3.27
CA PHE A 185 -3.36 -10.43 -2.14
C PHE A 185 -1.92 -9.90 -2.00
N PRO A 186 -1.42 -9.73 -0.75
CA PRO A 186 -0.04 -9.33 -0.53
C PRO A 186 0.93 -10.32 -1.16
N GLY A 187 2.03 -9.80 -1.70
CA GLY A 187 3.10 -10.58 -2.32
C GLY A 187 3.97 -11.26 -1.28
N TYR A 188 4.34 -12.51 -1.57
CA TYR A 188 5.17 -13.34 -0.70
C TYR A 188 6.21 -14.11 -1.50
N GLU A 189 7.37 -14.31 -0.86
CA GLU A 189 8.45 -15.18 -1.34
C GLU A 189 8.31 -16.55 -0.68
N TYR A 190 7.52 -17.42 -1.28
CA TYR A 190 7.25 -18.75 -0.73
C TYR A 190 8.45 -19.69 -0.85
N LYS A 191 8.74 -20.42 0.23
CA LYS A 191 9.38 -21.73 0.16
C LYS A 191 8.31 -22.75 -0.18
N GLU A 192 8.12 -22.97 -1.47
CA GLU A 192 7.06 -23.84 -1.98
C GLU A 192 7.30 -25.32 -1.65
N SER A 193 6.21 -26.04 -1.40
CA SER A 193 6.16 -27.48 -1.26
C SER A 193 4.97 -28.06 -2.04
N ALA A 194 4.89 -29.38 -2.17
CA ALA A 194 3.80 -30.03 -2.88
C ALA A 194 2.40 -29.71 -2.31
N SER A 195 2.31 -29.32 -1.03
CA SER A 195 1.05 -29.06 -0.33
C SER A 195 0.82 -27.59 0.01
N GLY A 196 1.69 -26.66 -0.41
CA GLY A 196 1.53 -25.24 -0.11
C GLY A 196 2.86 -24.50 -0.05
N GLY A 197 3.04 -23.65 0.96
CA GLY A 197 4.28 -22.89 1.09
C GLY A 197 4.39 -22.11 2.38
N ASP A 198 5.63 -22.00 2.86
CA ASP A 198 5.97 -21.24 4.05
C ASP A 198 6.79 -20.00 3.69
N PHE A 199 6.67 -18.92 4.45
CA PHE A 199 7.52 -17.75 4.29
C PHE A 199 7.64 -16.97 5.61
N SER A 200 8.74 -16.23 5.74
CA SER A 200 8.98 -15.35 6.88
C SER A 200 8.87 -13.89 6.43
N ASP A 201 7.92 -13.17 7.00
CA ASP A 201 7.80 -11.71 6.83
C ASP A 201 8.54 -11.01 7.95
N SER A 202 9.55 -10.22 7.59
CA SER A 202 10.36 -9.42 8.51
C SER A 202 10.39 -7.98 8.03
N ARG A 203 9.93 -7.08 8.89
CA ARG A 203 9.84 -5.63 8.66
C ARG A 203 10.44 -4.91 9.86
N GLY A 204 10.90 -3.69 9.65
CA GLY A 204 11.46 -2.88 10.72
C GLY A 204 12.42 -1.82 10.23
N GLY A 205 12.89 -1.01 11.17
CA GLY A 205 13.84 0.03 10.85
C GLY A 205 14.13 0.96 12.01
N ILE A 206 14.96 1.94 11.71
CA ILE A 206 15.36 3.02 12.61
C ILE A 206 15.03 4.35 11.94
N LYS A 207 14.40 5.27 12.68
CA LYS A 207 14.08 6.61 12.20
C LYS A 207 14.55 7.68 13.18
N TYR A 208 14.97 8.80 12.63
CA TYR A 208 15.25 10.02 13.35
C TYR A 208 14.30 11.11 12.84
N ALA A 209 13.60 11.76 13.74
CA ALA A 209 12.52 12.66 13.37
C ALA A 209 12.50 13.93 14.24
N TRP A 210 12.05 15.01 13.63
CA TRP A 210 11.95 16.35 14.20
C TRP A 210 10.61 16.96 13.83
N LYS A 211 10.32 18.18 14.30
CA LYS A 211 8.98 18.80 14.25
C LYS A 211 8.32 18.85 12.86
N TRP A 212 9.11 18.85 11.79
CA TRP A 212 8.60 19.00 10.44
C TRP A 212 9.14 17.93 9.49
N GLY A 213 9.75 16.86 9.98
CA GLY A 213 10.24 15.81 9.08
C GLY A 213 10.91 14.65 9.77
N SER A 214 11.26 13.65 8.97
CA SER A 214 11.96 12.45 9.41
C SER A 214 12.85 11.87 8.33
N ILE A 215 13.90 11.17 8.77
CA ILE A 215 14.75 10.31 7.95
C ILE A 215 14.75 8.91 8.55
N GLY A 216 14.85 7.88 7.71
CA GLY A 216 14.89 6.51 8.22
C GLY A 216 15.56 5.52 7.28
N LEU A 217 16.17 4.50 7.87
CA LEU A 217 16.58 3.27 7.20
C LEU A 217 15.59 2.18 7.62
N VAL A 218 14.77 1.74 6.68
CA VAL A 218 13.63 0.85 6.96
C VAL A 218 13.53 -0.26 5.92
N LYS A 219 12.93 -1.39 6.28
CA LYS A 219 12.43 -2.41 5.36
C LYS A 219 10.94 -2.55 5.61
N ASP A 220 10.13 -2.06 4.67
CA ASP A 220 8.69 -1.98 4.84
C ASP A 220 7.95 -1.88 3.50
N ASN A 221 6.62 -1.83 3.56
CA ASN A 221 5.75 -1.60 2.41
C ASN A 221 5.39 -0.12 2.29
N VAL A 222 5.42 0.40 1.06
CA VAL A 222 4.97 1.77 0.74
C VAL A 222 3.79 1.71 -0.23
N MET A 223 2.81 2.60 -0.02
CA MET A 223 1.66 2.73 -0.91
C MET A 223 1.42 4.20 -1.23
N TRP A 224 1.47 4.56 -2.51
CA TRP A 224 1.28 5.92 -3.01
C TRP A 224 0.15 5.96 -4.01
N GLY A 225 -0.64 7.04 -4.03
CA GLY A 225 -1.84 7.24 -4.83
C GLY A 225 -3.12 7.00 -4.02
N ASP A 226 -4.03 7.96 -4.05
CA ASP A 226 -5.33 7.84 -3.39
C ASP A 226 -6.13 6.67 -3.98
N ASN A 227 -6.68 5.84 -3.09
CA ASN A 227 -7.45 4.65 -3.41
C ASN A 227 -8.17 4.08 -2.16
N TYR A 228 -9.20 3.30 -2.43
CA TYR A 228 -10.00 2.44 -1.57
C TYR A 228 -9.97 0.98 -2.05
N HIS A 229 -9.51 0.70 -3.28
CA HIS A 229 -9.27 -0.66 -3.80
C HIS A 229 -8.02 -0.71 -4.69
N GLY A 230 -6.85 -0.76 -4.05
CA GLY A 230 -5.54 -0.99 -4.68
C GLY A 230 -5.01 0.20 -5.50
N SER A 231 -3.92 0.81 -5.05
CA SER A 231 -3.34 1.95 -5.76
C SER A 231 -2.74 1.59 -7.13
N ASN A 232 -2.71 2.56 -8.05
CA ASN A 232 -2.07 2.45 -9.35
C ASN A 232 -0.65 3.07 -9.45
N ILE A 233 -0.17 3.80 -8.44
CA ILE A 233 1.21 4.32 -8.43
C ILE A 233 2.15 3.35 -7.72
N LEU A 234 1.99 3.20 -6.40
CA LEU A 234 2.61 2.14 -5.60
C LEU A 234 1.51 1.46 -4.81
N SER A 235 1.21 0.19 -5.07
CA SER A 235 0.09 -0.53 -4.45
C SER A 235 0.38 -1.05 -3.05
N GLY A 236 1.66 -1.13 -2.66
CA GLY A 236 2.08 -1.82 -1.45
C GLY A 236 2.00 -3.35 -1.53
N ARG A 237 1.67 -3.92 -2.70
CA ARG A 237 1.49 -5.36 -2.91
C ARG A 237 2.80 -6.13 -2.84
N ALA A 238 3.88 -5.62 -3.43
CA ALA A 238 5.16 -6.33 -3.48
C ALA A 238 5.70 -6.61 -2.07
N PRO A 239 6.51 -7.68 -1.88
CA PRO A 239 7.20 -7.92 -0.61
C PRO A 239 7.96 -6.68 -0.12
N SER A 240 8.05 -6.50 1.20
CA SER A 240 8.76 -5.36 1.78
C SER A 240 10.25 -5.36 1.39
N PHE A 241 10.77 -4.20 1.03
CA PHE A 241 12.15 -4.02 0.60
C PHE A 241 12.87 -2.93 1.42
N PRO A 242 14.21 -3.01 1.58
CA PRO A 242 14.95 -2.00 2.32
C PRO A 242 15.00 -0.68 1.55
N MET A 243 14.91 0.42 2.29
CA MET A 243 14.88 1.78 1.75
C MET A 243 15.41 2.82 2.73
N LEU A 244 15.97 3.89 2.17
CA LEU A 244 16.23 5.15 2.85
C LEU A 244 15.06 6.09 2.57
N THR A 245 14.46 6.66 3.61
CA THR A 245 13.25 7.48 3.54
C THR A 245 13.52 8.91 3.99
N LEU A 246 12.82 9.88 3.40
CA LEU A 246 12.77 11.27 3.84
C LEU A 246 11.33 11.77 3.74
N HIS A 247 10.80 12.28 4.84
CA HIS A 247 9.50 12.96 4.88
C HIS A 247 9.70 14.39 5.38
N LEU A 248 9.14 15.39 4.69
CA LEU A 248 9.21 16.79 5.08
C LEU A 248 7.83 17.45 4.99
N LYS A 249 7.44 18.18 6.03
CA LYS A 249 6.22 18.99 6.10
C LYS A 249 6.48 20.29 6.86
N PRO A 250 7.29 21.21 6.28
CA PRO A 250 7.68 22.46 6.95
C PRO A 250 6.53 23.45 7.15
N THR A 251 5.43 23.31 6.40
CA THR A 251 4.28 24.21 6.42
C THR A 251 3.00 23.45 6.10
N LYS A 252 1.84 24.05 6.39
CA LYS A 252 0.53 23.42 6.15
C LYS A 252 0.23 23.21 4.67
N TRP A 253 0.78 24.04 3.80
CA TRP A 253 0.50 24.02 2.36
C TRP A 253 1.45 23.15 1.54
N PHE A 254 2.50 22.56 2.15
CA PHE A 254 3.51 21.78 1.44
C PHE A 254 3.97 20.55 2.23
N GLU A 255 4.07 19.43 1.53
CA GLU A 255 4.57 18.17 2.04
C GLU A 255 5.38 17.43 0.96
N MET A 256 6.48 16.79 1.34
CA MET A 256 7.34 16.00 0.46
C MET A 256 7.59 14.63 1.06
N GLN A 257 7.41 13.60 0.25
CA GLN A 257 7.79 12.22 0.54
C GLN A 257 8.88 11.82 -0.44
N TYR A 258 9.90 11.11 0.04
CA TYR A 258 10.95 10.56 -0.79
C TYR A 258 11.44 9.22 -0.23
N PHE A 259 11.80 8.31 -1.13
CA PHE A 259 12.62 7.17 -0.76
C PHE A 259 13.57 6.73 -1.88
N HIS A 260 14.67 6.11 -1.46
CA HIS A 260 15.53 5.27 -2.30
C HIS A 260 15.45 3.83 -1.79
N GLY A 261 15.17 2.87 -2.66
CA GLY A 261 14.91 1.48 -2.31
C GLY A 261 15.78 0.48 -3.07
N TRP A 262 16.05 -0.65 -2.44
CA TRP A 262 16.75 -1.81 -3.01
C TRP A 262 15.71 -2.87 -3.38
N LEU A 263 15.42 -3.01 -4.67
CA LEU A 263 14.45 -3.96 -5.18
C LEU A 263 15.12 -5.30 -5.54
N VAL A 264 14.31 -6.34 -5.70
CA VAL A 264 14.76 -7.64 -6.20
C VAL A 264 14.38 -7.76 -7.67
N SER A 265 15.37 -8.02 -8.53
CA SER A 265 15.16 -8.07 -9.98
C SER A 265 14.63 -9.40 -10.49
N ASP A 266 14.95 -10.51 -9.82
CA ASP A 266 14.82 -11.88 -10.32
C ASP A 266 15.49 -12.15 -11.67
N ILE A 267 16.47 -11.33 -12.04
CA ILE A 267 17.25 -11.50 -13.27
C ILE A 267 18.65 -11.99 -12.91
N ILE A 268 19.07 -13.13 -13.44
CA ILE A 268 20.43 -13.66 -13.24
C ILE A 268 21.44 -12.74 -13.92
N ASP A 269 22.49 -12.35 -13.18
CA ASP A 269 23.68 -11.73 -13.74
C ASP A 269 24.70 -12.80 -14.12
N SER A 270 24.82 -13.07 -15.42
CA SER A 270 25.71 -14.11 -15.95
C SER A 270 27.19 -13.83 -15.72
N THR A 271 27.55 -12.60 -15.35
CA THR A 271 28.94 -12.19 -15.09
C THR A 271 29.32 -12.24 -13.61
N ARG A 272 28.34 -12.36 -12.70
CA ARG A 272 28.55 -12.31 -11.25
C ARG A 272 28.18 -13.63 -10.59
N TYR A 273 29.19 -14.40 -10.18
CA TYR A 273 29.01 -15.67 -9.48
C TYR A 273 30.12 -15.94 -8.45
N TYR A 274 29.88 -16.88 -7.54
CA TYR A 274 30.92 -17.51 -6.71
C TYR A 274 30.90 -19.03 -6.92
N MET A 275 32.00 -19.70 -6.57
CA MET A 275 32.08 -21.15 -6.60
C MET A 275 32.00 -21.72 -5.19
N ASP A 276 31.29 -22.83 -5.03
CA ASP A 276 31.37 -23.61 -3.79
C ASP A 276 32.59 -24.56 -3.81
N ASN A 277 32.77 -25.28 -2.71
CA ASN A 277 33.85 -26.25 -2.53
C ASN A 277 33.70 -27.52 -3.40
N LEU A 278 32.57 -27.69 -4.10
CA LEU A 278 32.32 -28.77 -5.06
C LEU A 278 32.50 -28.30 -6.51
N GLY A 279 32.83 -27.03 -6.72
CA GLY A 279 33.03 -26.43 -8.04
C GLY A 279 31.75 -25.96 -8.73
N ALA A 280 30.60 -25.97 -8.06
CA ALA A 280 29.36 -25.45 -8.64
C ALA A 280 29.36 -23.92 -8.63
N LYS A 281 28.90 -23.31 -9.75
CA LYS A 281 28.74 -21.86 -9.89
C LYS A 281 27.38 -21.43 -9.34
N HIS A 282 27.42 -20.49 -8.41
CA HIS A 282 26.23 -19.85 -7.83
C HIS A 282 26.14 -18.40 -8.30
N TYR A 283 25.29 -18.16 -9.30
CA TYR A 283 25.09 -16.82 -9.86
C TYR A 283 24.36 -15.91 -8.89
N ARG A 284 24.64 -14.61 -8.99
CA ARG A 284 23.92 -13.56 -8.27
C ARG A 284 22.90 -12.90 -9.19
N MET A 285 21.85 -12.35 -8.60
CA MET A 285 20.89 -11.55 -9.35
C MET A 285 21.47 -10.17 -9.68
N LYS A 286 21.00 -9.57 -10.78
CA LYS A 286 21.33 -8.20 -11.15
C LYS A 286 20.75 -7.25 -10.12
N ASN A 287 21.55 -6.28 -9.68
CA ASN A 287 21.09 -5.27 -8.74
C ASN A 287 19.96 -4.44 -9.37
N LYS A 288 18.98 -4.05 -8.57
CA LYS A 288 17.86 -3.20 -8.98
C LYS A 288 17.52 -2.25 -7.86
N PHE A 289 17.26 -1.00 -8.21
CA PHE A 289 16.99 0.06 -7.26
C PHE A 289 15.87 0.95 -7.77
N ILE A 290 15.28 1.70 -6.85
CA ILE A 290 14.28 2.71 -7.14
C ILE A 290 14.62 3.99 -6.38
N ALA A 291 14.40 5.15 -7.01
CA ALA A 291 14.26 6.42 -6.29
C ALA A 291 12.93 7.05 -6.68
N ALA A 292 12.20 7.59 -5.71
CA ALA A 292 10.89 8.18 -5.94
C ALA A 292 10.67 9.39 -5.02
N ASN A 293 10.03 10.43 -5.55
CA ASN A 293 9.55 11.56 -4.77
C ASN A 293 8.07 11.87 -5.06
N MET A 294 7.41 12.48 -4.09
CA MET A 294 6.05 13.00 -4.18
C MET A 294 5.97 14.32 -3.43
N PHE A 295 5.62 15.38 -4.13
CA PHE A 295 5.35 16.70 -3.58
C PHE A 295 3.85 16.90 -3.51
N THR A 296 3.33 17.37 -2.39
CA THR A 296 1.92 17.73 -2.23
C THR A 296 1.81 19.20 -1.88
N PHE A 297 0.93 19.89 -2.60
CA PHE A 297 0.54 21.27 -2.38
C PHE A 297 -0.91 21.31 -1.91
N THR A 298 -1.17 22.06 -0.85
CA THR A 298 -2.53 22.25 -0.31
C THR A 298 -2.91 23.73 -0.46
N PRO A 299 -3.32 24.17 -1.66
CA PRO A 299 -3.61 25.58 -1.94
C PRO A 299 -4.81 26.12 -1.16
N VAL A 300 -5.76 25.24 -0.84
CA VAL A 300 -6.90 25.51 0.05
C VAL A 300 -7.04 24.31 0.97
N GLU A 301 -7.47 24.53 2.21
CA GLU A 301 -7.69 23.45 3.18
C GLU A 301 -8.48 22.31 2.54
N LYS A 302 -7.99 21.07 2.71
CA LYS A 302 -8.61 19.81 2.22
C LYS A 302 -8.61 19.59 0.71
N LEU A 303 -7.88 20.42 -0.03
CA LEU A 303 -7.55 20.18 -1.43
C LEU A 303 -6.06 19.87 -1.55
N ASN A 304 -5.70 18.62 -1.82
CA ASN A 304 -4.32 18.18 -2.00
C ASN A 304 -4.05 17.92 -3.48
N LEU A 305 -3.03 18.61 -4.00
CA LEU A 305 -2.53 18.44 -5.36
C LEU A 305 -1.10 17.91 -5.28
N SER A 306 -0.88 16.69 -5.74
CA SER A 306 0.44 16.05 -5.68
C SER A 306 1.01 15.76 -7.06
N ILE A 307 2.32 15.94 -7.17
CA ILE A 307 3.12 15.61 -8.35
C ILE A 307 4.38 14.91 -7.88
N GLY A 308 4.79 13.88 -8.61
CA GLY A 308 5.98 13.10 -8.26
C GLY A 308 6.65 12.53 -9.50
N ASN A 309 7.86 12.00 -9.29
CA ASN A 309 8.54 11.20 -10.30
C ASN A 309 9.36 10.11 -9.65
N SER A 310 9.71 9.10 -10.44
CA SER A 310 10.59 8.02 -10.02
C SER A 310 11.52 7.56 -11.12
N ILE A 311 12.49 6.76 -10.72
CA ILE A 311 13.33 6.00 -11.63
C ILE A 311 13.62 4.62 -11.04
N ILE A 312 13.51 3.59 -11.88
CA ILE A 312 14.06 2.26 -11.63
C ILE A 312 15.34 2.13 -12.44
N TYR A 313 16.41 1.72 -11.78
CA TYR A 313 17.71 1.53 -12.42
C TYR A 313 18.39 0.25 -11.95
N ALA A 314 19.23 -0.34 -12.82
CA ALA A 314 19.89 -1.63 -12.59
C ALA A 314 21.40 -1.56 -12.82
N GLU A 315 22.06 -0.62 -12.13
CA GLU A 315 23.52 -0.45 -12.14
C GLU A 315 24.21 -1.37 -11.13
N ASP A 316 25.51 -1.60 -11.27
CA ASP A 316 26.26 -2.45 -10.33
C ASP A 316 26.40 -1.82 -8.93
N ASN A 317 26.28 -0.50 -8.84
CA ASN A 317 26.33 0.26 -7.61
C ASN A 317 25.17 1.28 -7.55
N VAL A 318 24.85 1.70 -6.33
CA VAL A 318 23.94 2.82 -6.11
C VAL A 318 24.53 4.11 -6.69
N GLN A 319 23.67 4.93 -7.30
CA GLN A 319 24.10 6.17 -7.94
C GLN A 319 23.71 7.36 -7.06
N LEU A 320 24.71 8.13 -6.59
CA LEU A 320 24.49 9.26 -5.67
C LEU A 320 23.55 10.33 -6.24
N GLY A 321 23.48 10.49 -7.57
CA GLY A 321 22.53 11.41 -8.20
C GLY A 321 21.07 11.09 -7.83
N TYR A 322 20.71 9.82 -7.73
CA TYR A 322 19.36 9.41 -7.36
C TYR A 322 19.05 9.56 -5.86
N PHE A 323 20.03 9.99 -5.05
CA PHE A 323 19.80 10.36 -3.64
C PHE A 323 19.32 11.79 -3.44
N ILE A 324 19.27 12.60 -4.52
CA ILE A 324 18.81 14.00 -4.46
C ILE A 324 17.26 14.00 -4.46
N PRO A 325 16.61 14.25 -3.30
CA PRO A 325 15.16 13.99 -3.17
C PRO A 325 14.28 14.89 -4.03
N ILE A 326 14.81 16.05 -4.43
CA ILE A 326 14.10 17.06 -5.22
C ILE A 326 14.31 16.94 -6.72
N ALA A 327 15.10 15.95 -7.16
CA ALA A 327 15.47 15.84 -8.56
C ALA A 327 14.31 15.36 -9.45
N PHE A 328 14.40 15.75 -10.73
CA PHE A 328 13.70 15.06 -11.81
C PHE A 328 14.63 13.99 -12.38
N TYR A 329 14.40 12.72 -12.03
CA TYR A 329 15.41 11.68 -12.18
C TYR A 329 15.77 11.36 -13.63
N LYS A 330 14.85 11.57 -14.57
CA LYS A 330 15.15 11.43 -16.01
C LYS A 330 16.30 12.33 -16.46
N SER A 331 16.43 13.53 -15.87
CA SER A 331 17.55 14.43 -16.17
C SER A 331 18.88 13.93 -15.61
N ILE A 332 18.85 13.23 -14.47
CA ILE A 332 20.03 12.62 -13.87
C ILE A 332 20.48 11.44 -14.72
N ASP A 333 19.54 10.61 -15.17
CA ASP A 333 19.83 9.51 -16.09
C ASP A 333 20.56 9.98 -17.35
N HIS A 334 20.04 11.02 -18.02
CA HIS A 334 20.71 11.63 -19.19
C HIS A 334 22.11 12.15 -18.89
N THR A 335 22.39 12.54 -17.65
CA THR A 335 23.73 12.98 -17.23
C THR A 335 24.67 11.79 -17.07
N LEU A 336 24.19 10.71 -16.46
CA LEU A 336 24.98 9.50 -16.18
C LEU A 336 25.24 8.65 -17.44
N THR A 337 24.34 8.70 -18.42
CA THR A 337 24.43 7.92 -19.67
C THR A 337 24.92 8.75 -20.87
N LYS A 338 25.29 10.02 -20.67
CA LYS A 338 25.67 10.92 -21.77
C LYS A 338 26.79 10.35 -22.63
N GLY A 339 26.54 10.28 -23.95
CA GLY A 339 27.51 9.81 -24.94
C GLY A 339 27.62 8.29 -25.03
N LEU A 340 26.87 7.56 -24.20
CA LEU A 340 26.68 6.13 -24.34
C LEU A 340 25.43 5.92 -25.21
N ASN A 341 25.56 5.16 -26.30
CA ASN A 341 24.40 4.73 -27.11
C ASN A 341 23.66 3.59 -26.40
N LEU A 342 23.22 3.85 -25.17
CA LEU A 342 22.52 2.92 -24.30
C LEU A 342 21.07 3.32 -24.17
N GLU A 343 20.24 2.36 -23.77
CA GLU A 343 18.90 2.70 -23.33
C GLU A 343 18.95 3.47 -22.01
N ASN A 344 18.05 4.44 -21.87
CA ASN A 344 17.76 5.09 -20.60
C ASN A 344 17.24 4.08 -19.57
N GLN A 345 17.42 4.43 -18.30
CA GLN A 345 16.79 3.75 -17.18
C GLN A 345 15.29 4.04 -17.18
N ASN A 346 14.51 3.28 -16.40
CA ASN A 346 13.05 3.37 -16.48
C ASN A 346 12.51 4.52 -15.61
N SER A 347 11.94 5.57 -16.21
CA SER A 347 11.52 6.80 -15.50
C SER A 347 10.03 7.10 -15.63
N GLN A 348 9.40 7.48 -14.51
CA GLN A 348 7.94 7.67 -14.42
C GLN A 348 7.57 9.04 -13.85
N VAL A 349 6.35 9.48 -14.14
CA VAL A 349 5.74 10.68 -13.55
C VAL A 349 4.40 10.31 -12.91
N PHE A 350 4.11 10.96 -11.77
CA PHE A 350 2.91 10.75 -10.99
C PHE A 350 2.13 12.05 -10.84
N LEU A 351 0.80 11.96 -10.84
CA LEU A 351 -0.10 13.02 -10.44
C LEU A 351 -1.15 12.46 -9.50
N ASN A 352 -1.54 13.22 -8.49
CA ASN A 352 -2.62 12.86 -7.59
C ASN A 352 -3.43 14.09 -7.21
N PHE A 353 -4.75 14.00 -7.34
CA PHE A 353 -5.71 15.00 -6.89
C PHE A 353 -6.56 14.38 -5.80
N SER A 354 -6.71 15.06 -4.65
CA SER A 354 -7.63 14.64 -3.59
C SER A 354 -8.35 15.86 -3.01
N SER A 355 -9.67 15.81 -2.97
CA SER A 355 -10.51 16.86 -2.42
C SER A 355 -11.51 16.28 -1.43
N ARG A 356 -11.55 16.88 -0.23
CA ARG A 356 -12.59 16.69 0.79
C ARG A 356 -13.27 18.02 1.13
N ASN A 357 -13.35 18.94 0.16
CA ASN A 357 -13.94 20.26 0.36
C ASN A 357 -15.46 20.20 0.56
N ILE A 358 -16.12 19.20 -0.01
CA ILE A 358 -17.54 18.93 0.18
C ILE A 358 -17.67 17.97 1.36
N LYS A 359 -18.40 18.38 2.40
CA LYS A 359 -18.62 17.53 3.58
C LYS A 359 -19.29 16.22 3.15
N HIS A 360 -18.87 15.10 3.75
CA HIS A 360 -19.34 13.75 3.45
C HIS A 360 -18.86 13.20 2.10
N LEU A 361 -18.01 13.90 1.35
CA LEU A 361 -17.55 13.46 0.04
C LEU A 361 -16.02 13.62 -0.10
N HIS A 362 -15.35 12.51 -0.37
CA HIS A 362 -13.98 12.48 -0.87
C HIS A 362 -14.01 12.20 -2.37
N LEU A 363 -13.36 13.06 -3.16
CA LEU A 363 -13.13 12.87 -4.59
C LEU A 363 -11.63 12.81 -4.83
N PHE A 364 -11.18 11.85 -5.65
CA PHE A 364 -9.77 11.74 -5.97
C PHE A 364 -9.49 11.23 -7.38
N THR A 365 -8.27 11.46 -7.84
CA THR A 365 -7.73 10.92 -9.08
C THR A 365 -6.23 10.67 -8.93
N SER A 366 -5.77 9.50 -9.33
CA SER A 366 -4.36 9.06 -9.22
C SER A 366 -3.86 8.64 -10.60
N VAL A 367 -2.74 9.18 -11.06
CA VAL A 367 -2.17 8.93 -12.39
C VAL A 367 -0.72 8.47 -12.26
N TYR A 368 -0.42 7.37 -12.93
CA TYR A 368 0.92 6.87 -13.19
C TYR A 368 1.16 6.93 -14.71
N ALA A 369 2.30 7.46 -15.13
CA ALA A 369 2.65 7.54 -16.53
C ALA A 369 4.12 7.17 -16.76
N ASP A 370 4.34 6.29 -17.74
CA ASP A 370 5.64 5.82 -18.18
C ASP A 370 5.94 6.38 -19.59
N GLU A 371 7.21 6.71 -19.88
CA GLU A 371 7.69 7.16 -21.20
C GLU A 371 6.74 8.09 -21.99
N ILE A 372 6.28 9.18 -21.34
CA ILE A 372 5.35 10.13 -21.96
C ILE A 372 5.94 10.75 -23.24
N SER A 373 5.21 10.64 -24.34
CA SER A 373 5.41 11.40 -25.57
C SER A 373 4.24 12.36 -25.81
N TRP A 374 4.55 13.65 -25.97
CA TRP A 374 3.56 14.69 -26.22
C TRP A 374 2.78 14.47 -27.53
N GLY A 375 3.45 13.94 -28.57
CA GLY A 375 2.81 13.65 -29.86
C GLY A 375 1.70 12.60 -29.76
N ARG A 376 1.80 11.67 -28.79
CA ARG A 376 0.82 10.59 -28.60
C ARG A 376 -0.50 11.05 -27.95
N PHE A 377 -0.56 12.27 -27.42
CA PHE A 377 -1.82 12.88 -26.98
C PHE A 377 -2.63 13.49 -28.12
N ALA A 378 -2.03 13.68 -29.31
CA ALA A 378 -2.75 14.23 -30.45
C ALA A 378 -3.91 13.29 -30.85
N PRO A 379 -5.11 13.83 -31.18
CA PRO A 379 -6.26 12.99 -31.55
C PRO A 379 -6.01 12.04 -32.72
N LYS A 380 -5.13 12.44 -33.64
CA LYS A 380 -4.73 11.66 -34.83
C LYS A 380 -3.63 10.64 -34.57
N SER A 381 -3.03 10.61 -33.38
CA SER A 381 -2.02 9.62 -33.03
C SER A 381 -2.69 8.25 -32.88
N GLU A 382 -2.21 7.28 -33.65
CA GLU A 382 -2.58 5.86 -33.47
C GLU A 382 -1.96 5.32 -32.17
N GLN A 383 -0.72 5.70 -31.90
CA GLN A 383 0.01 5.33 -30.69
C GLN A 383 -0.58 5.99 -29.45
N ARG A 384 -0.60 5.24 -28.34
CA ARG A 384 -1.02 5.70 -27.01
C ARG A 384 0.12 5.69 -26.01
N ASN A 385 0.09 6.63 -25.05
CA ASN A 385 1.04 6.65 -23.95
C ASN A 385 0.72 5.52 -22.94
N PRO A 386 1.74 4.86 -22.37
CA PRO A 386 1.58 3.95 -21.24
C PRO A 386 1.18 4.75 -19.99
N ILE A 387 -0.12 4.78 -19.71
CA ILE A 387 -0.70 5.54 -18.60
C ILE A 387 -1.66 4.62 -17.86
N SER A 388 -1.58 4.63 -16.53
CA SER A 388 -2.63 4.16 -15.64
C SER A 388 -3.27 5.35 -14.94
N TYR A 389 -4.59 5.41 -14.93
CA TYR A 389 -5.33 6.37 -14.12
C TYR A 389 -6.41 5.67 -13.31
N LYS A 390 -6.62 6.17 -12.09
CA LYS A 390 -7.70 5.78 -11.19
C LYS A 390 -8.49 7.03 -10.83
N ILE A 391 -9.81 6.95 -10.90
CA ILE A 391 -10.73 8.01 -10.47
C ILE A 391 -11.67 7.38 -9.44
N GLY A 392 -11.92 8.05 -8.33
CA GLY A 392 -12.85 7.52 -7.34
C GLY A 392 -13.51 8.56 -6.47
N ALA A 393 -14.55 8.08 -5.78
CA ALA A 393 -15.35 8.84 -4.85
C ALA A 393 -15.75 7.97 -3.65
N ASP A 394 -15.84 8.59 -2.48
CA ASP A 394 -16.38 8.00 -1.26
C ASP A 394 -17.34 8.99 -0.61
N VAL A 395 -18.59 8.57 -0.45
CA VAL A 395 -19.61 9.30 0.29
C VAL A 395 -19.80 8.64 1.65
N SER A 396 -19.40 9.31 2.73
CA SER A 396 -19.42 8.75 4.09
C SER A 396 -20.40 9.49 5.00
N ASN A 397 -21.12 8.76 5.85
CA ASN A 397 -22.04 9.27 6.87
C ASN A 397 -23.19 10.16 6.33
N PHE A 398 -23.53 10.04 5.05
CA PHE A 398 -24.65 10.75 4.43
C PHE A 398 -25.29 9.91 3.32
N PRO A 399 -26.64 9.85 3.22
CA PRO A 399 -27.63 10.39 4.16
C PRO A 399 -27.82 9.52 5.42
N ILE A 400 -27.14 8.37 5.51
CA ILE A 400 -27.25 7.41 6.61
C ILE A 400 -25.96 7.43 7.42
N GLU A 401 -26.07 7.60 8.74
CA GLU A 401 -24.92 7.55 9.64
C GLU A 401 -24.23 6.17 9.61
N ASN A 402 -22.90 6.18 9.67
CA ASN A 402 -22.02 5.02 9.64
C ASN A 402 -22.02 4.22 8.33
N LEU A 403 -22.70 4.70 7.29
CA LEU A 403 -22.68 4.12 5.96
C LEU A 403 -21.71 4.89 5.07
N SER A 404 -20.90 4.18 4.29
CA SER A 404 -20.05 4.74 3.24
C SER A 404 -20.35 4.03 1.91
N VAL A 405 -20.42 4.80 0.83
CA VAL A 405 -20.58 4.28 -0.53
C VAL A 405 -19.39 4.72 -1.36
N ILE A 406 -18.67 3.74 -1.90
CA ILE A 406 -17.41 3.93 -2.61
C ILE A 406 -17.60 3.50 -4.06
N ALA A 407 -17.06 4.29 -4.98
CA ALA A 407 -16.94 3.93 -6.38
C ALA A 407 -15.54 4.27 -6.90
N GLU A 408 -14.91 3.32 -7.59
CA GLU A 408 -13.64 3.54 -8.28
C GLU A 408 -13.67 3.00 -9.70
N PHE A 409 -12.93 3.68 -10.54
CA PHE A 409 -12.64 3.28 -11.90
C PHE A 409 -11.13 3.31 -12.14
N THR A 410 -10.55 2.18 -12.54
CA THR A 410 -9.13 2.07 -12.90
C THR A 410 -9.02 1.70 -14.38
N ASN A 411 -8.13 2.36 -15.12
CA ASN A 411 -7.78 1.99 -16.49
C ASN A 411 -6.27 2.10 -16.68
N THR A 412 -5.67 1.04 -17.18
CA THR A 412 -4.24 0.96 -17.48
C THR A 412 -4.04 0.57 -18.94
N ASN A 413 -3.30 1.39 -19.68
CA ASN A 413 -3.00 1.14 -21.08
C ASN A 413 -1.96 0.02 -21.27
N ILE A 414 -1.82 -0.45 -22.50
CA ILE A 414 -0.81 -1.41 -22.96
C ILE A 414 0.59 -0.97 -22.54
N ILE A 415 1.46 -1.94 -22.20
CA ILE A 415 2.87 -1.82 -21.79
C ILE A 415 3.17 -0.96 -20.55
N ASN A 416 2.17 -0.39 -19.88
CA ASN A 416 2.38 0.32 -18.64
C ASN A 416 3.01 -0.60 -17.58
N TYR A 417 3.93 -0.11 -16.74
CA TYR A 417 4.69 -0.94 -15.76
C TYR A 417 5.70 -1.94 -16.37
N LYS A 418 5.71 -2.14 -17.70
CA LYS A 418 6.64 -3.04 -18.40
C LYS A 418 7.85 -2.26 -18.92
N HIS A 419 8.92 -2.98 -19.22
CA HIS A 419 10.12 -2.41 -19.84
C HIS A 419 10.81 -3.49 -20.69
N SER A 420 11.49 -3.10 -21.77
CA SER A 420 12.17 -4.05 -22.67
C SER A 420 13.40 -4.70 -22.02
N ILE A 421 14.06 -3.98 -21.10
CA ILE A 421 15.13 -4.49 -20.26
C ILE A 421 14.50 -5.12 -19.01
N PRO A 422 14.55 -6.44 -18.82
CA PRO A 422 13.81 -7.13 -17.75
C PRO A 422 14.14 -6.63 -16.33
N ALA A 423 15.39 -6.24 -16.09
CA ALA A 423 15.82 -5.71 -14.78
C ALA A 423 15.22 -4.33 -14.45
N LEU A 424 14.60 -3.65 -15.42
CA LEU A 424 14.07 -2.28 -15.27
C LEU A 424 12.54 -2.20 -15.21
N THR A 425 11.83 -3.33 -15.18
CA THR A 425 10.37 -3.36 -15.02
C THR A 425 9.90 -2.68 -13.72
N TRP A 426 8.65 -2.20 -13.66
CA TRP A 426 8.05 -1.62 -12.45
C TRP A 426 7.62 -2.71 -11.45
N ALA A 427 8.58 -3.51 -10.99
CA ALA A 427 8.35 -4.69 -10.16
C ALA A 427 9.47 -4.94 -9.14
N SER A 428 9.15 -5.63 -8.05
CA SER A 428 10.12 -6.26 -7.16
C SER A 428 9.69 -7.69 -6.86
N ASN A 429 10.63 -8.63 -6.89
CA ASN A 429 10.33 -10.05 -6.74
C ASN A 429 9.29 -10.55 -7.78
N GLY A 430 9.36 -10.00 -9.00
CA GLY A 430 8.35 -10.19 -10.04
C GLY A 430 6.98 -9.53 -9.80
N TYR A 431 6.63 -9.15 -8.56
CA TYR A 431 5.35 -8.50 -8.26
C TYR A 431 5.35 -7.06 -8.79
N ASN A 432 4.33 -6.73 -9.60
CA ASN A 432 4.10 -5.36 -10.05
C ASN A 432 3.98 -4.41 -8.85
N LEU A 433 4.73 -3.30 -8.88
CA LEU A 433 4.66 -2.25 -7.86
C LEU A 433 3.41 -1.38 -8.03
N GLY A 434 2.86 -1.30 -9.25
CA GLY A 434 1.66 -0.53 -9.58
C GLY A 434 0.36 -1.26 -9.26
N ASN A 435 -0.70 -1.00 -10.05
CA ASN A 435 -1.99 -1.66 -9.87
C ASN A 435 -1.86 -3.18 -10.09
N TYR A 436 -2.56 -3.95 -9.26
CA TYR A 436 -2.44 -5.41 -9.25
C TYR A 436 -2.89 -6.10 -10.56
N LEU A 437 -3.69 -5.41 -11.41
CA LEU A 437 -4.11 -5.91 -12.71
C LEU A 437 -3.03 -5.78 -13.80
N GLY A 438 -1.93 -5.07 -13.53
CA GLY A 438 -0.86 -4.87 -14.51
C GLY A 438 -1.26 -3.92 -15.65
N ASP A 439 -0.65 -4.11 -16.82
CA ASP A 439 -0.96 -3.33 -18.02
C ASP A 439 -2.26 -3.78 -18.68
N ASN A 440 -2.66 -3.06 -19.73
CA ASN A 440 -3.81 -3.38 -20.58
C ASN A 440 -5.04 -3.91 -19.82
N SER A 441 -5.47 -3.15 -18.81
CA SER A 441 -6.47 -3.60 -17.84
C SER A 441 -7.47 -2.51 -17.48
N LYS A 442 -8.67 -2.92 -17.09
CA LYS A 442 -9.74 -2.02 -16.65
C LYS A 442 -10.51 -2.64 -15.50
N GLU A 443 -10.89 -1.81 -14.54
CA GLU A 443 -11.63 -2.19 -13.35
C GLU A 443 -12.71 -1.19 -13.01
N THR A 444 -13.86 -1.70 -12.57
CA THR A 444 -14.84 -0.95 -11.78
C THR A 444 -14.99 -1.62 -10.43
N TYR A 445 -14.81 -0.84 -9.37
CA TYR A 445 -15.02 -1.26 -7.99
C TYR A 445 -16.15 -0.44 -7.37
N LEU A 446 -17.11 -1.11 -6.75
CA LEU A 446 -18.20 -0.50 -6.01
C LEU A 446 -18.24 -1.13 -4.62
N ALA A 447 -18.44 -0.33 -3.57
CA ALA A 447 -18.62 -0.87 -2.23
C ALA A 447 -19.63 -0.08 -1.41
N MET A 448 -20.31 -0.81 -0.52
CA MET A 448 -21.13 -0.28 0.55
C MET A 448 -20.56 -0.79 1.87
N ARG A 449 -20.08 0.14 2.71
CA ARG A 449 -19.48 -0.17 4.00
C ARG A 449 -20.33 0.39 5.12
N TYR A 450 -20.71 -0.45 6.07
CA TYR A 450 -21.52 -0.06 7.22
C TYR A 450 -20.82 -0.40 8.53
N LYS A 451 -20.70 0.58 9.43
CA LYS A 451 -20.04 0.48 10.74
C LYS A 451 -21.03 0.68 11.90
N PRO A 452 -21.93 -0.28 12.19
CA PRO A 452 -23.03 -0.07 13.14
C PRO A 452 -22.56 0.22 14.57
N VAL A 453 -21.45 -0.38 14.98
CA VAL A 453 -20.86 -0.26 16.32
C VAL A 453 -19.34 -0.23 16.21
N ARG A 454 -18.67 0.32 17.22
CA ARG A 454 -17.20 0.32 17.31
C ARG A 454 -16.69 -1.09 17.10
N GLY A 455 -15.68 -1.24 16.26
CA GLY A 455 -15.05 -2.53 15.99
C GLY A 455 -15.61 -3.30 14.81
N LEU A 456 -16.90 -3.12 14.48
CA LEU A 456 -17.59 -3.95 13.49
C LEU A 456 -17.69 -3.23 12.15
N ASP A 457 -16.99 -3.76 11.16
CA ASP A 457 -17.01 -3.30 9.78
C ASP A 457 -17.72 -4.35 8.90
N LEU A 458 -18.82 -3.95 8.27
CA LEU A 458 -19.54 -4.74 7.29
C LEU A 458 -19.31 -4.12 5.91
N ASN A 459 -18.82 -4.89 4.93
CA ASN A 459 -18.50 -4.40 3.61
C ASN A 459 -19.08 -5.33 2.54
N LEU A 460 -20.00 -4.80 1.73
CA LEU A 460 -20.47 -5.45 0.51
C LEU A 460 -19.81 -4.76 -0.68
N SER A 461 -19.00 -5.48 -1.44
CA SER A 461 -18.27 -4.94 -2.59
C SER A 461 -18.47 -5.74 -3.87
N TYR A 462 -18.35 -5.07 -5.00
CA TYR A 462 -18.43 -5.64 -6.33
C TYR A 462 -17.22 -5.18 -7.16
N VAL A 463 -16.50 -6.15 -7.72
CA VAL A 463 -15.40 -5.96 -8.68
C VAL A 463 -15.84 -6.46 -10.04
N ASN A 464 -15.60 -5.65 -11.07
CA ASN A 464 -15.65 -6.06 -12.48
C ASN A 464 -14.34 -5.65 -13.15
N ALA A 465 -13.39 -6.59 -13.20
CA ALA A 465 -12.07 -6.42 -13.75
C ALA A 465 -11.93 -7.19 -15.08
N LYS A 466 -11.17 -6.61 -16.00
CA LYS A 466 -10.86 -7.18 -17.32
C LYS A 466 -9.40 -6.91 -17.67
N HIS A 467 -8.77 -7.89 -18.30
CA HIS A 467 -7.44 -7.78 -18.87
C HIS A 467 -7.52 -8.11 -20.37
N GLY A 468 -6.84 -7.29 -21.18
CA GLY A 468 -6.87 -7.38 -22.63
C GLY A 468 -5.80 -8.32 -23.20
N ASN A 469 -5.45 -8.15 -24.48
CA ASN A 469 -4.32 -8.84 -25.10
C ASN A 469 -3.03 -8.63 -24.29
N GLU A 470 -2.22 -9.69 -24.17
CA GLU A 470 -0.93 -9.63 -23.47
C GLU A 470 0.21 -9.36 -24.45
N TYR A 471 1.04 -8.36 -24.14
CA TYR A 471 2.17 -7.96 -24.99
C TYR A 471 3.48 -7.93 -24.20
N ASN A 472 4.53 -8.48 -24.80
CA ASN A 472 5.89 -8.24 -24.37
C ASN A 472 6.37 -6.87 -24.88
N TYR A 473 7.16 -6.16 -24.08
CA TYR A 473 7.82 -4.94 -24.54
C TYR A 473 8.98 -5.32 -25.49
N VAL A 474 8.69 -5.41 -26.79
CA VAL A 474 9.66 -5.79 -27.83
C VAL A 474 10.08 -4.56 -28.64
N ARG A 475 11.39 -4.29 -28.70
CA ARG A 475 11.96 -3.18 -29.50
C ARG A 475 12.35 -3.55 -30.92
N ASP A 476 12.39 -4.84 -31.23
CA ASP A 476 12.77 -5.32 -32.56
C ASP A 476 11.80 -4.80 -33.64
N GLY A 477 12.35 -4.30 -34.75
CA GLY A 477 11.60 -3.93 -35.95
C GLY A 477 10.43 -2.95 -35.76
N HIS A 478 10.49 -2.03 -34.80
CA HIS A 478 9.37 -1.12 -34.42
C HIS A 478 8.10 -1.86 -33.94
N ALA A 479 8.25 -3.06 -33.36
CA ALA A 479 7.12 -3.82 -32.83
C ALA A 479 6.35 -3.03 -31.75
N VAL A 480 7.06 -2.32 -30.86
CA VAL A 480 6.45 -1.49 -29.81
C VAL A 480 5.48 -0.45 -30.38
N ASP A 481 5.81 0.19 -31.51
CA ASP A 481 4.96 1.21 -32.14
C ASP A 481 3.63 0.62 -32.61
N LYS A 482 3.65 -0.61 -33.14
CA LYS A 482 2.44 -1.35 -33.53
C LYS A 482 1.64 -1.82 -32.33
N ILE A 483 2.31 -2.25 -31.26
CA ILE A 483 1.70 -2.70 -30.00
C ILE A 483 0.92 -1.56 -29.35
N ILE A 484 1.55 -0.38 -29.16
CA ILE A 484 0.88 0.77 -28.51
C ILE A 484 -0.16 1.47 -29.39
N SER A 485 -0.26 1.05 -30.65
CA SER A 485 -1.33 1.49 -31.58
C SER A 485 -2.55 0.56 -31.54
N GLN A 486 -2.45 -0.59 -30.87
CA GLN A 486 -3.60 -1.48 -30.68
C GLN A 486 -4.63 -0.84 -29.73
N PRO A 487 -5.92 -1.19 -29.89
CA PRO A 487 -6.92 -0.79 -28.91
C PRO A 487 -6.57 -1.35 -27.53
N SER A 488 -6.68 -0.52 -26.49
CA SER A 488 -6.67 -0.97 -25.10
C SER A 488 -8.11 -0.97 -24.61
N LEU A 489 -8.77 -2.12 -24.42
CA LEU A 489 -8.19 -3.43 -24.13
C LEU A 489 -7.90 -4.36 -25.31
N GLY A 490 -8.53 -4.12 -26.46
CA GLY A 490 -8.54 -5.09 -27.56
C GLY A 490 -9.44 -6.27 -27.25
N ASP A 491 -9.01 -7.48 -27.60
CA ASP A 491 -9.66 -8.72 -27.20
C ASP A 491 -9.47 -8.93 -25.69
N ILE A 492 -10.54 -9.32 -25.00
CA ILE A 492 -10.45 -9.68 -23.58
C ILE A 492 -9.82 -11.07 -23.49
N THR A 493 -8.74 -11.21 -22.71
CA THR A 493 -8.09 -12.50 -22.44
C THR A 493 -8.49 -13.07 -21.08
N TRP A 494 -8.85 -12.19 -20.13
CA TRP A 494 -9.23 -12.56 -18.77
C TRP A 494 -10.27 -11.59 -18.20
N SER A 495 -11.18 -12.11 -17.38
CA SER A 495 -12.15 -11.29 -16.63
C SER A 495 -12.41 -11.86 -15.25
N ASN A 496 -12.64 -10.98 -14.29
CA ASN A 496 -13.10 -11.32 -12.95
C ASN A 496 -14.33 -10.47 -12.60
N LYS A 497 -15.44 -11.14 -12.31
CA LYS A 497 -16.60 -10.53 -11.64
C LYS A 497 -16.76 -11.16 -10.28
N THR A 498 -16.59 -10.37 -9.22
CA THR A 498 -16.68 -10.87 -7.85
C THR A 498 -17.59 -9.97 -7.03
N LEU A 499 -18.56 -10.58 -6.33
CA LEU A 499 -19.36 -9.96 -5.28
C LEU A 499 -18.88 -10.50 -3.94
N THR A 500 -18.45 -9.63 -3.04
CA THR A 500 -17.87 -10.01 -1.75
C THR A 500 -18.65 -9.38 -0.62
N PHE A 501 -19.03 -10.18 0.37
CA PHE A 501 -19.44 -9.70 1.68
C PHE A 501 -18.35 -10.01 2.71
N ASN A 502 -17.84 -8.99 3.38
CA ASN A 502 -16.87 -9.11 4.45
C ASN A 502 -17.45 -8.53 5.74
N ALA A 503 -17.39 -9.31 6.82
CA ALA A 503 -17.66 -8.86 8.17
C ALA A 503 -16.38 -9.03 8.99
N GLN A 504 -15.87 -7.94 9.53
CA GLN A 504 -14.69 -7.91 10.38
C GLN A 504 -15.04 -7.26 11.71
N TYR A 505 -14.67 -7.90 12.81
CA TYR A 505 -14.84 -7.36 14.15
C TYR A 505 -13.51 -7.30 14.88
N GLU A 506 -13.02 -6.09 15.15
CA GLU A 506 -11.88 -5.88 16.06
C GLU A 506 -12.40 -5.91 17.50
N ILE A 507 -12.24 -7.05 18.16
CA ILE A 507 -12.78 -7.33 19.50
C ILE A 507 -12.07 -6.44 20.53
N PHE A 508 -10.75 -6.41 20.43
CA PHE A 508 -9.84 -5.55 21.17
C PHE A 508 -8.65 -5.21 20.28
N SER A 509 -7.81 -4.23 20.66
CA SER A 509 -6.69 -3.78 19.81
C SER A 509 -5.92 -4.93 19.18
N HIS A 510 -5.89 -4.94 17.86
CA HIS A 510 -5.23 -5.93 17.01
C HIS A 510 -5.83 -7.34 17.01
N ALA A 511 -6.97 -7.59 17.67
CA ALA A 511 -7.65 -8.88 17.64
C ALA A 511 -8.89 -8.88 16.76
N TYR A 512 -8.83 -9.59 15.64
CA TYR A 512 -9.87 -9.61 14.62
C TYR A 512 -10.54 -10.96 14.52
N ALA A 513 -11.87 -10.97 14.47
CA ALA A 513 -12.64 -12.07 13.92
C ALA A 513 -13.13 -11.67 12.53
N ILE A 514 -12.93 -12.54 11.53
CA ILE A 514 -13.34 -12.28 10.15
C ILE A 514 -14.26 -13.37 9.62
N VAL A 515 -15.23 -12.93 8.83
CA VAL A 515 -16.00 -13.76 7.90
C VAL A 515 -15.99 -13.07 6.54
N ASN A 516 -15.58 -13.78 5.50
CA ASN A 516 -15.62 -13.31 4.13
C ASN A 516 -16.38 -14.35 3.29
N VAL A 517 -17.30 -13.88 2.46
CA VAL A 517 -18.02 -14.70 1.48
C VAL A 517 -17.90 -13.99 0.14
N ALA A 518 -17.22 -14.63 -0.81
CA ALA A 518 -17.01 -14.11 -2.15
C ALA A 518 -17.66 -15.03 -3.18
N TYR A 519 -18.61 -14.50 -3.94
CA TYR A 519 -19.14 -15.15 -5.14
C TYR A 519 -18.41 -14.59 -6.35
N SER A 520 -17.56 -15.41 -6.98
CA SER A 520 -16.74 -15.01 -8.12
C SER A 520 -17.08 -15.79 -9.39
N ASN A 521 -16.85 -15.15 -10.53
CA ASN A 521 -16.78 -15.79 -11.84
C ASN A 521 -15.53 -15.27 -12.55
N ILE A 522 -14.47 -16.07 -12.56
CA ILE A 522 -13.18 -15.74 -13.18
C ILE A 522 -12.97 -16.61 -14.41
N GLN A 523 -12.77 -15.99 -15.57
CA GLN A 523 -12.77 -16.68 -16.86
C GLN A 523 -11.62 -16.18 -17.73
N GLY A 524 -11.00 -17.11 -18.46
CA GLY A 524 -10.08 -16.81 -19.56
C GLY A 524 -10.78 -16.96 -20.91
N TYR A 525 -10.24 -16.32 -21.94
CA TYR A 525 -10.83 -16.26 -23.28
C TYR A 525 -9.77 -16.44 -24.36
N ASN A 526 -10.18 -17.02 -25.49
CA ASN A 526 -9.32 -17.11 -26.67
C ASN A 526 -9.30 -15.76 -27.39
N VAL A 527 -8.13 -15.37 -27.88
CA VAL A 527 -7.94 -14.18 -28.68
C VAL A 527 -8.22 -14.50 -30.15
N THR A 528 -8.99 -13.66 -30.84
CA THR A 528 -9.45 -13.90 -32.23
C THR A 528 -8.88 -12.93 -33.24
N SER A 529 -8.40 -11.78 -32.78
CA SER A 529 -7.66 -10.80 -33.58
C SER A 529 -6.41 -11.41 -34.22
N THR A 530 -5.99 -10.82 -35.33
CA THR A 530 -4.76 -11.21 -36.02
C THR A 530 -3.54 -10.99 -35.11
N PRO A 531 -2.69 -11.99 -34.89
CA PRO A 531 -1.50 -11.84 -34.06
C PRO A 531 -0.55 -10.79 -34.62
N ILE A 532 0.05 -10.01 -33.73
CA ILE A 532 1.15 -9.09 -34.07
C ILE A 532 2.44 -9.50 -33.36
N VAL A 533 3.57 -8.99 -33.87
CA VAL A 533 4.88 -9.22 -33.26
C VAL A 533 4.88 -8.71 -31.81
N GLY A 534 5.39 -9.55 -30.89
CA GLY A 534 5.46 -9.24 -29.46
C GLY A 534 4.22 -9.61 -28.64
N GLU A 535 3.15 -10.07 -29.29
CA GLU A 535 1.94 -10.53 -28.60
C GLU A 535 2.10 -11.96 -28.03
N VAL A 536 1.71 -12.15 -26.78
CA VAL A 536 1.69 -13.46 -26.11
C VAL A 536 0.32 -14.08 -26.33
N ARG A 537 0.27 -15.20 -27.08
CA ARG A 537 -0.96 -15.96 -27.35
C ARG A 537 -1.01 -17.23 -26.51
N LYS A 538 -2.09 -17.39 -25.76
CA LYS A 538 -2.42 -18.61 -25.01
C LYS A 538 -3.86 -19.03 -25.32
N THR A 539 -4.21 -20.26 -24.96
CA THR A 539 -5.61 -20.67 -24.92
C THR A 539 -6.35 -19.95 -23.80
N ALA A 540 -7.69 -19.96 -23.83
CA ALA A 540 -8.53 -19.47 -22.75
C ALA A 540 -8.09 -20.01 -21.37
N GLN A 541 -7.84 -21.32 -21.29
CA GLN A 541 -7.32 -21.94 -20.06
C GLN A 541 -5.90 -21.46 -19.73
N GLY A 542 -5.01 -21.34 -20.72
CA GLY A 542 -3.65 -20.87 -20.48
C GLY A 542 -3.56 -19.42 -19.97
N TYR A 543 -4.47 -18.53 -20.37
CA TYR A 543 -4.58 -17.20 -19.74
C TYR A 543 -5.18 -17.28 -18.34
N LEU A 544 -6.16 -18.16 -18.14
CA LEU A 544 -6.76 -18.35 -16.83
C LEU A 544 -5.72 -18.86 -15.80
N ASP A 545 -4.90 -19.83 -16.17
CA ASP A 545 -3.81 -20.38 -15.34
C ASP A 545 -2.69 -19.35 -15.09
N LEU A 546 -2.44 -18.46 -16.06
CA LEU A 546 -1.44 -17.39 -15.92
C LEU A 546 -1.86 -16.38 -14.84
N PHE A 547 -3.14 -16.00 -14.84
CA PHE A 547 -3.64 -14.86 -14.08
C PHE A 547 -4.43 -15.25 -12.83
N THR A 548 -4.79 -16.52 -12.65
CA THR A 548 -5.67 -16.95 -11.56
C THR A 548 -5.30 -18.33 -11.05
N PRO A 549 -5.10 -18.50 -9.72
CA PRO A 549 -4.86 -19.82 -9.16
C PRO A 549 -6.06 -20.73 -9.40
N ASP A 550 -5.81 -22.00 -9.69
CA ASP A 550 -6.82 -23.04 -9.96
C ASP A 550 -7.97 -23.03 -8.95
N PHE A 551 -7.64 -22.79 -7.67
CA PHE A 551 -8.59 -22.67 -6.57
C PHE A 551 -9.71 -21.64 -6.84
N LEU A 552 -9.44 -20.55 -7.55
CA LEU A 552 -10.38 -19.45 -7.80
C LEU A 552 -10.96 -19.44 -9.22
N GLN A 553 -10.53 -20.35 -10.10
CA GLN A 553 -10.95 -20.37 -11.50
C GLN A 553 -12.43 -20.75 -11.66
N GLY A 554 -13.12 -20.10 -12.59
CA GLY A 554 -14.53 -20.34 -12.87
C GLY A 554 -15.47 -19.70 -11.85
N LYS A 555 -16.66 -20.31 -11.68
CA LYS A 555 -17.66 -19.86 -10.72
C LYS A 555 -17.41 -20.50 -9.36
N ASN A 556 -17.16 -19.67 -8.34
CA ASN A 556 -16.91 -20.15 -6.99
C ASN A 556 -17.71 -19.36 -5.97
N THR A 557 -18.11 -20.04 -4.89
CA THR A 557 -18.45 -19.38 -3.62
C THR A 557 -17.35 -19.72 -2.64
N THR A 558 -16.49 -18.74 -2.35
CA THR A 558 -15.37 -18.87 -1.45
C THR A 558 -15.73 -18.27 -0.11
N VAL A 559 -15.56 -19.05 0.96
CA VAL A 559 -15.82 -18.62 2.33
C VAL A 559 -14.51 -18.65 3.10
N THR A 560 -14.15 -17.54 3.74
CA THR A 560 -13.03 -17.46 4.69
C THR A 560 -13.56 -17.13 6.07
N ILE A 561 -13.12 -17.90 7.06
CA ILE A 561 -13.34 -17.60 8.48
C ILE A 561 -11.97 -17.55 9.14
N GLY A 562 -11.77 -16.60 10.04
CA GLY A 562 -10.47 -16.43 10.64
C GLY A 562 -10.47 -15.65 11.93
N PHE A 563 -9.39 -15.85 12.67
CA PHE A 563 -9.04 -15.03 13.82
C PHE A 563 -7.58 -14.59 13.70
N SER A 564 -7.30 -13.35 14.05
CA SER A 564 -5.94 -12.84 14.13
C SER A 564 -5.72 -11.98 15.36
N LEU A 565 -4.48 -11.99 15.83
CA LEU A 565 -3.87 -11.07 16.77
C LEU A 565 -2.69 -10.44 16.02
N GLY A 566 -2.77 -9.14 15.77
CA GLY A 566 -1.98 -8.45 14.75
C GLY A 566 -2.72 -8.30 13.43
N PHE A 567 -2.17 -7.44 12.56
CA PHE A 567 -2.75 -7.02 11.29
C PHE A 567 -1.73 -7.09 10.16
#